data_AF-A0A8C3MGT8-F1
#
_entry.id   AF-A0A8C3MGT8-F1
#
_cell.length_a   1.000
_cell.length_b   1.000
_cell.length_c   1.000
_cell.angle_alpha   90.00
_cell.angle_beta   90.00
_cell.angle_gamma   90.00
#
_symmetry.space_group_name_H-M   'P 1'
#
loop_
_entity.id
_entity.type
_entity.pdbx_description
1 polymer ?
#
loop_
_entity_poly.entity_id
_entity_poly.type
_entity_poly.pdbx_seq_one_letter_code
_entity_poly.pdbx_strand_id
1 'polypeptide(L)'
;MVFEYECPCFGTLHLDKVEDVHSGFQALTADINRSNAPYLLRLASRLFGEKSYSFLQDFLTNTRKLYGADLATVDFLQACDKARKEINQWVEEKTEGKIPDLLAEGSVDSMTKLVLVNAIYFKANWAEKFQEADTTEAPFRLNKNERRTVKMMYQKKKFNFGYIPEEKIRVLELPYDGRELSMIILLPDDTEEDSTGLQKLTLEKLQEWTRPEHLYSADVHVRLPKFKLEESYDLKSDLAAMGLLDVFDSGKADLSGMSGARDLFLSAVVHKAFVEVNEEGTEAAAATAGIAMLCMAIEEDFNADHPFLFFIRHNPTQSILFLGRYASP
;
A
#
# COMPACT_ATOMS: atom_id res chain seq x y z
N MET A 1 8.39 20.40 -21.49
CA MET A 1 7.60 21.34 -20.66
C MET A 1 6.43 21.89 -21.48
N VAL A 2 5.37 21.11 -21.71
CA VAL A 2 4.04 21.57 -22.19
C VAL A 2 2.97 20.57 -21.71
N PHE A 3 2.83 20.37 -20.39
CA PHE A 3 1.77 19.52 -19.79
C PHE A 3 1.53 19.92 -18.31
N GLU A 4 1.33 21.21 -18.02
CA GLU A 4 1.34 21.69 -16.61
C GLU A 4 0.05 22.29 -16.05
N TYR A 5 -0.97 22.64 -16.85
CA TYR A 5 -2.12 23.40 -16.29
C TYR A 5 -3.53 22.89 -16.61
N GLU A 6 -3.75 21.98 -17.57
CA GLU A 6 -5.10 21.45 -17.88
C GLU A 6 -5.10 19.94 -18.22
N CYS A 7 -4.29 19.13 -17.53
CA CYS A 7 -4.37 17.67 -17.65
C CYS A 7 -5.31 17.10 -16.58
N PRO A 8 -6.41 16.40 -16.92
CA PRO A 8 -7.31 15.77 -15.93
C PRO A 8 -6.58 14.85 -14.94
N CYS A 9 -5.49 14.21 -15.39
CA CYS A 9 -4.60 13.40 -14.56
C CYS A 9 -4.02 14.16 -13.36
N PHE A 10 -3.65 15.44 -13.52
CA PHE A 10 -3.10 16.23 -12.41
C PHE A 10 -4.17 16.57 -11.37
N GLY A 11 -5.40 16.84 -11.79
CA GLY A 11 -6.53 17.06 -10.87
C GLY A 11 -6.91 15.79 -10.11
N THR A 12 -7.09 14.66 -10.82
CA THR A 12 -7.43 13.35 -10.24
C THR A 12 -6.36 12.84 -9.26
N LEU A 13 -5.08 13.12 -9.52
CA LEU A 13 -3.97 12.68 -8.67
C LEU A 13 -3.50 13.74 -7.65
N HIS A 14 -4.20 14.88 -7.52
CA HIS A 14 -3.85 16.00 -6.63
C HIS A 14 -2.41 16.55 -6.83
N LEU A 15 -1.96 16.59 -8.08
CA LEU A 15 -0.66 17.11 -8.51
C LEU A 15 -0.73 18.57 -8.98
N ASP A 16 -1.93 19.17 -9.00
CA ASP A 16 -2.22 20.56 -9.43
C ASP A 16 -1.46 21.64 -8.64
N LYS A 17 -0.96 21.31 -7.45
CA LYS A 17 -0.21 22.21 -6.54
C LYS A 17 1.21 21.75 -6.26
N VAL A 18 1.70 20.74 -6.99
CA VAL A 18 3.02 20.14 -6.77
C VAL A 18 3.98 20.63 -7.85
N GLU A 19 4.90 21.50 -7.47
CA GLU A 19 6.01 21.90 -8.35
C GLU A 19 6.97 20.72 -8.57
N ASP A 20 7.56 20.62 -9.78
CA ASP A 20 8.57 19.61 -10.14
C ASP A 20 8.19 18.14 -9.81
N VAL A 21 6.92 17.77 -10.00
CA VAL A 21 6.34 16.43 -9.73
C VAL A 21 7.30 15.26 -9.99
N HIS A 22 7.91 15.21 -11.19
CA HIS A 22 8.78 14.10 -11.59
C HIS A 22 10.08 14.02 -10.75
N SER A 23 10.65 15.17 -10.37
CA SER A 23 11.82 15.24 -9.49
C SER A 23 11.45 14.90 -8.04
N GLY A 24 10.25 15.28 -7.59
CA GLY A 24 9.68 14.89 -6.30
C GLY A 24 9.54 13.37 -6.19
N PHE A 25 8.95 12.71 -7.21
CA PHE A 25 8.90 11.25 -7.27
C PHE A 25 10.27 10.59 -7.36
N GLN A 26 11.25 11.21 -8.03
CA GLN A 26 12.63 10.69 -8.07
C GLN A 26 13.26 10.66 -6.67
N ALA A 27 13.19 11.76 -5.93
CA ALA A 27 13.70 11.86 -4.56
C ALA A 27 12.97 10.87 -3.63
N LEU A 28 11.64 10.86 -3.66
CA LEU A 28 10.80 9.97 -2.86
C LEU A 28 11.11 8.48 -3.11
N THR A 29 11.26 8.09 -4.38
CA THR A 29 11.58 6.71 -4.77
C THR A 29 13.00 6.32 -4.32
N ALA A 30 13.95 7.25 -4.38
CA ALA A 30 15.31 7.04 -3.90
C ALA A 30 15.36 6.86 -2.37
N ASP A 31 14.61 7.68 -1.62
CA ASP A 31 14.55 7.62 -0.15
C ASP A 31 13.83 6.36 0.37
N ILE A 32 12.79 5.90 -0.33
CA ILE A 32 12.03 4.70 0.05
C ILE A 32 12.78 3.40 -0.33
N ASN A 33 13.51 3.38 -1.45
CA ASN A 33 14.22 2.18 -1.93
C ASN A 33 15.72 2.20 -1.58
N ARG A 34 16.12 2.84 -0.48
CA ARG A 34 17.52 2.87 -0.01
C ARG A 34 18.03 1.45 0.24
N SER A 35 19.19 1.11 -0.33
CA SER A 35 19.77 -0.25 -0.29
C SER A 35 20.24 -0.70 1.09
N ASN A 36 20.34 0.23 2.05
CA ASN A 36 20.69 -0.02 3.45
C ASN A 36 19.48 0.09 4.40
N ALA A 37 18.26 0.14 3.88
CA ALA A 37 17.04 0.16 4.69
C ALA A 37 16.90 -1.13 5.54
N PRO A 38 16.36 -1.05 6.77
CA PRO A 38 16.12 -2.21 7.64
C PRO A 38 14.90 -3.07 7.23
N TYR A 39 14.33 -2.81 6.05
CA TYR A 39 13.12 -3.45 5.52
C TYR A 39 13.31 -3.86 4.06
N LEU A 40 12.61 -4.92 3.66
CA LEU A 40 12.52 -5.35 2.27
C LEU A 40 11.25 -4.76 1.65
N LEU A 41 11.41 -3.67 0.90
CA LEU A 41 10.39 -3.19 -0.03
C LEU A 41 10.80 -3.52 -1.47
N ARG A 42 9.82 -3.96 -2.26
CA ARG A 42 9.95 -4.19 -3.70
C ARG A 42 8.79 -3.49 -4.41
N LEU A 43 9.11 -2.38 -5.06
CA LEU A 43 8.22 -1.64 -5.97
C LEU A 43 8.54 -2.06 -7.41
N ALA A 44 7.60 -2.77 -8.04
CA ALA A 44 7.71 -3.24 -9.41
C ALA A 44 6.73 -2.46 -10.31
N SER A 45 7.14 -1.25 -10.69
CA SER A 45 6.42 -0.40 -11.65
C SER A 45 7.03 -0.55 -13.04
N ARG A 46 6.22 -0.87 -14.06
CA ARG A 46 6.64 -0.93 -15.47
C ARG A 46 5.47 -0.66 -16.40
N LEU A 47 5.75 0.03 -17.50
CA LEU A 47 4.85 0.14 -18.64
C LEU A 47 5.13 -0.99 -19.63
N PHE A 48 4.08 -1.64 -20.13
CA PHE A 48 4.16 -2.63 -21.18
C PHE A 48 3.41 -2.12 -22.41
N GLY A 49 4.15 -1.73 -23.45
CA GLY A 49 3.61 -1.20 -24.70
C GLY A 49 3.59 -2.23 -25.82
N GLU A 50 2.62 -2.15 -26.71
CA GLU A 50 2.61 -2.91 -27.95
C GLU A 50 3.85 -2.57 -28.80
N LYS A 51 4.57 -3.60 -29.27
CA LYS A 51 5.83 -3.48 -30.01
C LYS A 51 5.71 -2.76 -31.36
N SER A 52 4.51 -2.60 -31.91
CA SER A 52 4.30 -1.84 -33.15
C SER A 52 4.55 -0.33 -32.99
N TYR A 53 4.57 0.21 -31.76
CA TYR A 53 4.83 1.63 -31.51
C TYR A 53 6.33 1.93 -31.35
N SER A 54 6.77 3.03 -31.95
CA SER A 54 8.12 3.56 -31.77
C SER A 54 8.14 4.53 -30.58
N PHE A 55 8.47 4.03 -29.39
CA PHE A 55 8.57 4.86 -28.19
C PHE A 55 9.76 5.84 -28.26
N LEU A 56 9.53 7.08 -27.83
CA LEU A 56 10.51 8.16 -27.90
C LEU A 56 11.66 7.93 -26.92
N GLN A 57 12.90 8.06 -27.39
CA GLN A 57 14.09 7.80 -26.56
C GLN A 57 14.16 8.70 -25.32
N ASP A 58 13.71 9.95 -25.44
CA ASP A 58 13.63 10.89 -24.31
C ASP A 58 12.63 10.42 -23.25
N PHE A 59 11.46 9.89 -23.67
CA PHE A 59 10.49 9.31 -22.75
C PHE A 59 11.10 8.12 -22.00
N LEU A 60 11.69 7.15 -22.72
CA LEU A 60 12.33 5.98 -22.12
C LEU A 60 13.45 6.36 -21.13
N THR A 61 14.25 7.36 -21.48
CA THR A 61 15.36 7.86 -20.65
C THR A 61 14.84 8.56 -19.40
N ASN A 62 13.81 9.39 -19.52
CA ASN A 62 13.21 10.11 -18.40
C ASN A 62 12.46 9.18 -17.45
N THR A 63 11.68 8.20 -17.95
CA THR A 63 10.99 7.23 -17.07
C THR A 63 12.00 6.45 -16.23
N ARG A 64 13.08 5.95 -16.84
CA ARG A 64 14.14 5.23 -16.09
C ARG A 64 14.84 6.12 -15.08
N LYS A 65 15.18 7.37 -15.46
CA LYS A 65 15.91 8.31 -14.60
C LYS A 65 15.07 8.77 -13.41
N LEU A 66 13.81 9.14 -13.65
CA LEU A 66 12.96 9.86 -12.68
C LEU A 66 12.11 8.91 -11.84
N TYR A 67 11.75 7.73 -12.36
CA TYR A 67 10.87 6.77 -11.67
C TYR A 67 11.52 5.41 -11.37
N GLY A 68 12.74 5.17 -11.85
CA GLY A 68 13.37 3.83 -11.78
C GLY A 68 12.64 2.76 -12.59
N ALA A 69 11.64 3.15 -13.39
CA ALA A 69 10.78 2.26 -14.15
C ALA A 69 11.19 2.24 -15.63
N ASP A 70 11.13 1.06 -16.23
CA ASP A 70 11.27 0.92 -17.68
C ASP A 70 9.90 0.95 -18.38
N LEU A 71 9.93 1.16 -19.69
CA LEU A 71 8.92 0.64 -20.60
C LEU A 71 9.50 -0.58 -21.32
N ALA A 72 8.76 -1.69 -21.32
CA ALA A 72 9.05 -2.88 -22.12
C ALA A 72 8.08 -2.97 -23.31
N THR A 73 8.56 -3.47 -24.44
CA THR A 73 7.72 -3.74 -25.62
C THR A 73 7.36 -5.21 -25.69
N VAL A 74 6.08 -5.51 -25.91
CA VAL A 74 5.51 -6.86 -26.00
C VAL A 74 4.57 -6.98 -27.20
N ASP A 75 4.22 -8.20 -27.59
CA ASP A 75 3.41 -8.50 -28.77
C ASP A 75 1.95 -8.82 -28.38
N PHE A 76 1.17 -7.79 -28.04
CA PHE A 76 -0.26 -7.96 -27.82
C PHE A 76 -0.98 -8.29 -29.13
N LEU A 77 -0.63 -7.60 -30.22
CA LEU A 77 -1.33 -7.67 -31.50
C LEU A 77 -1.32 -9.07 -32.14
N GLN A 78 -0.21 -9.81 -32.06
CA GLN A 78 -0.08 -11.14 -32.68
C GLN A 78 0.10 -12.27 -31.66
N ALA A 79 0.46 -11.97 -30.41
CA ALA A 79 0.80 -12.99 -29.41
C ALA A 79 0.37 -12.63 -27.98
N CYS A 80 -0.84 -12.08 -27.79
CA CYS A 80 -1.33 -11.56 -26.50
C CYS A 80 -1.12 -12.48 -25.28
N ASP A 81 -1.36 -13.80 -25.39
CA ASP A 81 -1.12 -14.73 -24.26
C ASP A 81 0.38 -14.93 -23.95
N LYS A 82 1.26 -14.80 -24.95
CA LYS A 82 2.71 -14.79 -24.72
C LYS A 82 3.12 -13.49 -24.03
N ALA A 83 2.61 -12.34 -24.48
CA ALA A 83 2.83 -11.06 -23.82
C ALA A 83 2.34 -11.08 -22.36
N ARG A 84 1.15 -11.65 -22.10
CA ARG A 84 0.60 -11.88 -20.75
C ARG A 84 1.55 -12.68 -19.87
N LYS A 85 2.08 -13.80 -20.38
CA LYS A 85 3.02 -14.67 -19.65
C LYS A 85 4.36 -13.99 -19.39
N GLU A 86 4.88 -13.22 -20.34
CA GLU A 86 6.10 -12.40 -20.16
C GLU A 86 5.92 -11.33 -19.07
N ILE A 87 4.73 -10.70 -19.00
CA ILE A 87 4.39 -9.75 -17.94
C ILE A 87 4.30 -10.47 -16.59
N ASN A 88 3.58 -11.59 -16.49
CA ASN A 88 3.42 -12.35 -15.25
C ASN A 88 4.78 -12.82 -14.71
N GLN A 89 5.63 -13.39 -15.57
CA GLN A 89 6.99 -13.81 -15.19
C GLN A 89 7.82 -12.63 -14.66
N TRP A 90 7.80 -11.48 -15.34
CA TRP A 90 8.53 -10.30 -14.86
C TRP A 90 8.05 -9.81 -13.48
N VAL A 91 6.74 -9.84 -13.23
CA VAL A 91 6.18 -9.48 -11.92
C VAL A 91 6.59 -10.48 -10.85
N GLU A 92 6.51 -11.77 -11.14
CA GLU A 92 6.89 -12.85 -10.23
C GLU A 92 8.38 -12.75 -9.84
N GLU A 93 9.26 -12.54 -10.82
CA GLU A 93 10.70 -12.30 -10.61
C GLU A 93 10.97 -11.04 -9.75
N LYS A 94 10.20 -9.96 -9.93
CA LYS A 94 10.37 -8.72 -9.16
C LYS A 94 9.76 -8.74 -7.77
N THR A 95 8.93 -9.74 -7.47
CA THR A 95 8.20 -9.87 -6.20
C THR A 95 8.63 -11.09 -5.40
N GLU A 96 9.82 -11.65 -5.69
CA GLU A 96 10.38 -12.83 -4.98
C GLU A 96 9.42 -14.05 -5.02
N GLY A 97 8.69 -14.23 -6.14
CA GLY A 97 7.69 -15.29 -6.30
C GLY A 97 6.36 -15.08 -5.54
N LYS A 98 6.16 -13.90 -4.92
CA LYS A 98 4.97 -13.63 -4.08
C LYS A 98 3.75 -13.19 -4.86
N ILE A 99 3.93 -12.66 -6.06
CA ILE A 99 2.84 -12.27 -6.97
C ILE A 99 2.95 -13.07 -8.27
N PRO A 100 2.55 -14.36 -8.28
CA PRO A 100 2.29 -15.08 -9.51
C PRO A 100 1.00 -14.56 -10.17
N ASP A 101 0.90 -14.83 -11.47
CA ASP A 101 -0.27 -14.61 -12.32
C ASP A 101 -1.03 -13.28 -12.08
N LEU A 102 -0.31 -12.15 -12.22
CA LEU A 102 -0.89 -10.81 -12.16
C LEU A 102 -2.04 -10.64 -13.17
N LEU A 103 -1.79 -11.02 -14.42
CA LEU A 103 -2.73 -10.95 -15.52
C LEU A 103 -3.39 -12.31 -15.74
N ALA A 104 -4.69 -12.37 -15.41
CA ALA A 104 -5.55 -13.52 -15.66
C ALA A 104 -5.72 -13.80 -17.17
N GLU A 105 -6.10 -15.04 -17.52
CA GLU A 105 -6.38 -15.39 -18.91
C GLU A 105 -7.51 -14.51 -19.48
N GLY A 106 -7.30 -13.99 -20.70
CA GLY A 106 -8.24 -13.06 -21.34
C GLY A 106 -8.20 -11.60 -20.84
N SER A 107 -7.36 -11.25 -19.85
CA SER A 107 -7.21 -9.84 -19.39
C SER A 107 -6.50 -8.91 -20.37
N VAL A 108 -5.84 -9.46 -21.40
CA VAL A 108 -5.22 -8.71 -22.51
C VAL A 108 -5.53 -9.40 -23.83
N ASP A 109 -5.63 -8.62 -24.90
CA ASP A 109 -6.08 -9.02 -26.22
C ASP A 109 -5.28 -8.34 -27.35
N SER A 110 -5.65 -8.58 -28.62
CA SER A 110 -4.99 -7.95 -29.77
C SER A 110 -5.28 -6.45 -29.93
N MET A 111 -6.21 -5.89 -29.17
CA MET A 111 -6.53 -4.46 -29.16
C MET A 111 -5.75 -3.70 -28.08
N THR A 112 -5.15 -4.41 -27.13
CA THR A 112 -4.32 -3.87 -26.05
C THR A 112 -3.09 -3.15 -26.59
N LYS A 113 -2.89 -1.88 -26.20
CA LYS A 113 -1.83 -0.99 -26.69
C LYS A 113 -0.79 -0.63 -25.62
N LEU A 114 -1.25 -0.41 -24.39
CA LEU A 114 -0.42 -0.01 -23.27
C LEU A 114 -1.03 -0.51 -21.97
N VAL A 115 -0.25 -1.20 -21.14
CA VAL A 115 -0.65 -1.61 -19.79
C VAL A 115 0.33 -1.02 -18.79
N LEU A 116 -0.20 -0.33 -17.77
CA LEU A 116 0.59 0.04 -16.60
C LEU A 116 0.48 -1.08 -15.57
N VAL A 117 1.63 -1.65 -15.20
CA VAL A 117 1.74 -2.64 -14.13
C VAL A 117 2.42 -2.00 -12.93
N ASN A 118 1.79 -2.13 -11.76
CA ASN A 118 2.40 -1.86 -10.48
C ASN A 118 2.17 -3.05 -9.54
N ALA A 119 3.24 -3.72 -9.12
CA ALA A 119 3.19 -4.69 -8.04
C ALA A 119 4.02 -4.19 -6.85
N ILE A 120 3.49 -4.36 -5.64
CA ILE A 120 4.17 -3.97 -4.41
C ILE A 120 4.22 -5.15 -3.44
N TYR A 121 5.43 -5.51 -3.03
CA TYR A 121 5.70 -6.52 -2.01
C TYR A 121 6.51 -5.89 -0.88
N PHE A 122 6.08 -6.17 0.35
CA PHE A 122 6.69 -5.66 1.56
C PHE A 122 6.91 -6.77 2.58
N LYS A 123 8.12 -6.81 3.15
CA LYS A 123 8.45 -7.57 4.35
C LYS A 123 9.37 -6.75 5.24
N ALA A 124 8.99 -6.58 6.50
CA ALA A 124 9.83 -6.00 7.53
C ALA A 124 9.56 -6.69 8.88
N ASN A 125 10.57 -6.68 9.75
CA ASN A 125 10.42 -7.15 11.12
C ASN A 125 9.87 -6.02 12.00
N TRP A 126 9.06 -6.33 13.01
CA TRP A 126 8.67 -5.32 14.00
C TRP A 126 9.89 -4.83 14.80
N ALA A 127 9.87 -3.59 15.29
CA ALA A 127 10.85 -3.15 16.29
C ALA A 127 10.61 -3.88 17.63
N GLU A 128 9.36 -4.05 18.01
CA GLU A 128 8.91 -4.78 19.21
C GLU A 128 8.03 -5.96 18.75
N LYS A 129 8.56 -7.17 18.92
CA LYS A 129 8.09 -8.37 18.21
C LYS A 129 7.19 -9.24 19.08
N PHE A 130 6.14 -9.78 18.48
CA PHE A 130 5.24 -10.73 19.13
C PHE A 130 5.98 -12.04 19.40
N GLN A 131 5.64 -12.74 20.49
CA GLN A 131 6.17 -14.07 20.74
C GLN A 131 5.21 -15.10 20.14
N GLU A 132 5.71 -16.07 19.36
CA GLU A 132 4.86 -17.13 18.78
C GLU A 132 4.12 -17.93 19.87
N ALA A 133 4.74 -18.10 21.04
CA ALA A 133 4.13 -18.77 22.19
C ALA A 133 2.90 -18.03 22.78
N ASP A 134 2.80 -16.72 22.56
CA ASP A 134 1.67 -15.89 22.98
C ASP A 134 0.58 -15.76 21.89
N THR A 135 0.81 -16.33 20.70
CA THR A 135 -0.18 -16.36 19.61
C THR A 135 -1.18 -17.48 19.82
N THR A 136 -2.46 -17.12 19.99
CA THR A 136 -3.54 -18.04 20.35
C THR A 136 -4.71 -17.99 19.36
N GLU A 137 -5.56 -19.02 19.35
CA GLU A 137 -6.82 -18.97 18.59
C GLU A 137 -7.83 -18.07 19.32
N ALA A 138 -8.34 -17.04 18.64
CA ALA A 138 -9.35 -16.14 19.18
C ALA A 138 -10.48 -15.89 18.16
N PRO A 139 -11.69 -15.52 18.60
CA PRO A 139 -12.77 -15.13 17.70
C PRO A 139 -12.55 -13.71 17.16
N PHE A 140 -12.44 -13.58 15.83
CA PHE A 140 -12.60 -12.33 15.11
C PHE A 140 -14.08 -12.14 14.71
N ARG A 141 -14.64 -10.97 15.01
CA ARG A 141 -16.03 -10.59 14.76
C ARG A 141 -16.12 -9.95 13.38
N LEU A 142 -16.92 -10.52 12.48
CA LEU A 142 -17.13 -9.94 11.14
C LEU A 142 -18.24 -8.90 11.15
N ASN A 143 -19.24 -9.14 12.00
CA ASN A 143 -20.40 -8.31 12.31
C ASN A 143 -20.94 -8.78 13.67
N LYS A 144 -22.11 -8.28 14.10
CA LYS A 144 -22.70 -8.66 15.40
C LYS A 144 -22.89 -10.19 15.59
N ASN A 145 -23.21 -10.89 14.50
CA ASN A 145 -23.68 -12.28 14.52
C ASN A 145 -22.59 -13.28 14.09
N GLU A 146 -21.80 -12.96 13.06
CA GLU A 146 -20.79 -13.85 12.50
C GLU A 146 -19.41 -13.64 13.14
N ARG A 147 -18.76 -14.75 13.53
CA ARG A 147 -17.40 -14.80 14.08
C ARG A 147 -16.62 -15.88 13.36
N ARG A 148 -15.32 -15.65 13.14
CA ARG A 148 -14.36 -16.63 12.63
C ARG A 148 -13.17 -16.74 13.55
N THR A 149 -12.56 -17.92 13.64
CA THR A 149 -11.36 -18.13 14.43
C THR A 149 -10.14 -17.59 13.69
N VAL A 150 -9.28 -16.85 14.39
CA VAL A 150 -8.01 -16.32 13.88
C VAL A 150 -6.87 -16.59 14.84
N LYS A 151 -5.65 -16.67 14.30
CA LYS A 151 -4.40 -16.59 15.07
C LYS A 151 -4.22 -15.16 15.58
N MET A 152 -4.56 -14.91 16.83
CA MET A 152 -4.41 -13.61 17.48
C MET A 152 -3.04 -13.56 18.18
N MET A 153 -2.15 -12.73 17.67
CA MET A 153 -0.86 -12.45 18.27
C MET A 153 -1.05 -11.52 19.47
N TYR A 154 -0.26 -11.68 20.53
CA TYR A 154 -0.31 -10.85 21.73
C TYR A 154 1.06 -10.33 22.14
N GLN A 155 1.12 -9.07 22.58
CA GLN A 155 2.24 -8.55 23.38
C GLN A 155 1.78 -7.41 24.30
N LYS A 156 2.56 -7.16 25.36
CA LYS A 156 2.46 -5.95 26.18
C LYS A 156 3.78 -5.19 26.12
N LYS A 157 3.79 -4.03 25.47
CA LYS A 157 4.95 -3.14 25.34
C LYS A 157 4.49 -1.69 25.26
N LYS A 158 5.46 -0.77 25.33
CA LYS A 158 5.21 0.66 25.23
C LYS A 158 5.12 1.11 23.77
N PHE A 159 3.96 1.62 23.37
CA PHE A 159 3.69 2.08 22.00
C PHE A 159 3.12 3.51 21.99
N ASN A 160 3.08 4.12 20.80
CA ASN A 160 2.34 5.34 20.57
C ASN A 160 0.87 4.97 20.35
N PHE A 161 -0.01 5.47 21.22
CA PHE A 161 -1.43 5.18 21.23
C PHE A 161 -2.24 6.49 21.29
N GLY A 162 -3.40 6.50 20.66
CA GLY A 162 -4.35 7.61 20.74
C GLY A 162 -5.78 7.10 20.77
N TYR A 163 -6.68 7.91 21.30
CA TYR A 163 -8.12 7.72 21.18
C TYR A 163 -8.73 9.01 20.64
N ILE A 164 -9.59 8.89 19.63
CA ILE A 164 -10.30 10.00 18.98
C ILE A 164 -11.77 9.91 19.43
N PRO A 165 -12.20 10.67 20.46
CA PRO A 165 -13.52 10.50 21.07
C PRO A 165 -14.69 10.82 20.14
N GLU A 166 -14.51 11.74 19.20
CA GLU A 166 -15.54 12.25 18.29
C GLU A 166 -16.01 11.16 17.31
N GLU A 167 -15.07 10.34 16.85
CA GLU A 167 -15.28 9.25 15.88
C GLU A 167 -15.22 7.88 16.54
N LYS A 168 -14.87 7.83 17.84
CA LYS A 168 -14.69 6.62 18.65
C LYS A 168 -13.70 5.64 18.05
N ILE A 169 -12.48 6.11 17.75
CA ILE A 169 -11.42 5.31 17.12
C ILE A 169 -10.20 5.26 18.03
N ARG A 170 -9.67 4.06 18.30
CA ARG A 170 -8.32 3.85 18.83
C ARG A 170 -7.32 3.87 17.67
N VAL A 171 -6.21 4.57 17.87
CA VAL A 171 -5.08 4.63 16.97
C VAL A 171 -3.89 3.97 17.66
N LEU A 172 -3.26 3.01 17.00
CA LEU A 172 -2.03 2.38 17.48
C LEU A 172 -0.96 2.45 16.38
N GLU A 173 0.23 2.94 16.73
CA GLU A 173 1.42 2.92 15.87
C GLU A 173 2.38 1.81 16.32
N LEU A 174 2.57 0.82 15.45
CA LEU A 174 3.51 -0.29 15.59
C LEU A 174 4.73 -0.04 14.68
N PRO A 175 5.87 0.41 15.22
CA PRO A 175 7.07 0.65 14.43
C PRO A 175 7.71 -0.65 13.95
N TYR A 176 8.20 -0.64 12.71
CA TYR A 176 9.11 -1.66 12.19
C TYR A 176 10.55 -1.38 12.62
N ASP A 177 11.43 -2.35 12.42
CA ASP A 177 12.85 -2.25 12.75
C ASP A 177 13.50 -1.00 12.11
N GLY A 178 14.43 -0.38 12.83
CA GLY A 178 15.00 0.94 12.55
C GLY A 178 14.02 2.13 12.56
N ARG A 179 12.72 1.91 12.77
CA ARG A 179 11.65 2.93 12.95
C ARG A 179 11.42 3.88 11.77
N GLU A 180 12.04 3.63 10.61
CA GLU A 180 11.76 4.39 9.39
C GLU A 180 10.36 4.11 8.83
N LEU A 181 9.81 2.92 9.11
CA LEU A 181 8.44 2.56 8.80
C LEU A 181 7.63 2.31 10.07
N SER A 182 6.32 2.56 9.99
CA SER A 182 5.36 2.12 11.02
C SER A 182 4.07 1.64 10.38
N MET A 183 3.49 0.57 10.92
CA MET A 183 2.09 0.25 10.68
C MET A 183 1.25 1.06 11.67
N ILE A 184 0.25 1.77 11.16
CA ILE A 184 -0.72 2.49 11.97
C ILE A 184 -2.07 1.84 11.77
N ILE A 185 -2.74 1.51 12.87
CA ILE A 185 -4.00 0.79 12.89
C ILE A 185 -5.08 1.69 13.46
N LEU A 186 -6.16 1.87 12.71
CA LEU A 186 -7.37 2.57 13.12
C LEU A 186 -8.43 1.53 13.47
N LEU A 187 -8.63 1.32 14.76
CA LEU A 187 -9.59 0.37 15.31
C LEU A 187 -10.79 1.14 15.88
N PRO A 188 -11.97 1.07 15.25
CA PRO A 188 -13.19 1.65 15.81
C PRO A 188 -13.52 1.08 17.19
N ASP A 189 -14.37 1.77 17.94
CA ASP A 189 -15.08 1.16 19.06
C ASP A 189 -16.14 0.18 18.55
N ASP A 190 -16.37 -0.83 19.37
CA ASP A 190 -17.48 -1.76 19.23
C ASP A 190 -18.80 -0.98 19.28
N THR A 191 -19.45 -0.86 18.12
CA THR A 191 -20.66 -0.04 17.94
C THR A 191 -21.83 -0.89 17.46
N GLU A 192 -23.02 -0.51 17.89
CA GLU A 192 -24.29 -1.17 17.57
C GLU A 192 -24.73 -0.99 16.09
N GLU A 193 -23.85 -0.54 15.20
CA GLU A 193 -24.14 -0.31 13.78
C GLU A 193 -23.10 -1.05 12.92
N ASP A 194 -23.54 -1.66 11.81
CA ASP A 194 -22.62 -2.29 10.84
C ASP A 194 -21.75 -1.24 10.08
N SER A 195 -21.93 0.05 10.39
CA SER A 195 -21.07 1.14 9.94
C SER A 195 -19.89 1.30 10.90
N THR A 196 -18.71 0.88 10.46
CA THR A 196 -17.48 0.87 11.28
C THR A 196 -16.90 2.27 11.55
N GLY A 197 -17.62 3.37 11.27
CA GLY A 197 -17.10 4.74 11.28
C GLY A 197 -16.12 5.07 10.11
N LEU A 198 -15.33 4.08 9.71
CA LEU A 198 -14.31 4.11 8.64
C LEU A 198 -14.83 4.62 7.27
N GLN A 199 -16.14 4.61 7.05
CA GLN A 199 -16.80 5.13 5.83
C GLN A 199 -16.65 6.67 5.66
N LYS A 200 -16.26 7.39 6.72
CA LYS A 200 -16.05 8.85 6.71
C LYS A 200 -14.57 9.26 6.79
N LEU A 201 -13.65 8.35 6.46
CA LEU A 201 -12.22 8.67 6.44
C LEU A 201 -11.91 9.62 5.28
N THR A 202 -11.15 10.68 5.58
CA THR A 202 -10.53 11.56 4.57
C THR A 202 -9.03 11.65 4.84
N LEU A 203 -8.25 12.19 3.89
CA LEU A 203 -6.81 12.37 4.07
C LEU A 203 -6.49 13.32 5.23
N GLU A 204 -7.27 14.38 5.39
CA GLU A 204 -7.10 15.37 6.46
C GLU A 204 -7.29 14.72 7.84
N LYS A 205 -8.36 13.93 7.99
CA LYS A 205 -8.64 13.15 9.20
C LYS A 205 -7.53 12.13 9.49
N LEU A 206 -7.08 11.40 8.47
CA LEU A 206 -5.99 10.44 8.60
C LEU A 206 -4.70 11.09 9.08
N GLN A 207 -4.37 12.28 8.53
CA GLN A 207 -3.22 13.07 8.95
C GLN A 207 -3.39 13.65 10.36
N GLU A 208 -4.58 14.12 10.72
CA GLU A 208 -4.92 14.69 12.04
C GLU A 208 -4.79 13.64 13.15
N TRP A 209 -5.48 12.50 13.04
CA TRP A 209 -5.53 11.46 14.07
C TRP A 209 -4.19 10.76 14.31
N THR A 210 -3.20 10.98 13.44
CA THR A 210 -1.89 10.32 13.46
C THR A 210 -0.73 11.29 13.65
N ARG A 211 -1.02 12.53 14.06
CA ARG A 211 -0.02 13.49 14.53
C ARG A 211 0.45 13.18 15.95
N PRO A 212 1.68 13.61 16.34
CA PRO A 212 2.18 13.45 17.70
C PRO A 212 1.32 14.08 18.80
N GLU A 213 0.48 15.09 18.50
CA GLU A 213 -0.39 15.70 19.51
C GLU A 213 -1.57 14.81 19.91
N HIS A 214 -1.98 13.86 19.06
CA HIS A 214 -3.05 12.90 19.32
C HIS A 214 -2.54 11.54 19.80
N LEU A 215 -1.22 11.35 19.86
CA LEU A 215 -0.56 10.10 20.23
C LEU A 215 0.32 10.27 21.47
N TYR A 216 0.08 9.47 22.51
CA TYR A 216 0.91 9.41 23.71
C TYR A 216 1.57 8.04 23.88
N SER A 217 2.71 8.02 24.56
CA SER A 217 3.46 6.79 24.82
C SER A 217 2.89 6.07 26.04
N ALA A 218 2.14 4.99 25.82
CA ALA A 218 1.46 4.19 26.84
C ALA A 218 1.92 2.72 26.80
N ASP A 219 1.76 2.00 27.91
CA ASP A 219 1.92 0.55 27.95
C ASP A 219 0.63 -0.10 27.42
N VAL A 220 0.70 -0.73 26.24
CA VAL A 220 -0.49 -1.23 25.52
C VAL A 220 -0.49 -2.74 25.50
N HIS A 221 -1.62 -3.35 25.87
CA HIS A 221 -1.96 -4.74 25.61
C HIS A 221 -2.45 -4.88 24.16
N VAL A 222 -1.54 -5.19 23.26
CA VAL A 222 -1.82 -5.31 21.82
C VAL A 222 -2.24 -6.74 21.51
N ARG A 223 -3.43 -6.91 20.94
CA ARG A 223 -3.90 -8.14 20.30
C ARG A 223 -4.19 -7.85 18.83
N LEU A 224 -3.47 -8.52 17.95
CA LEU A 224 -3.50 -8.29 16.50
C LEU A 224 -3.59 -9.63 15.75
N PRO A 225 -4.56 -9.85 14.84
CA PRO A 225 -4.58 -11.05 14.02
C PRO A 225 -3.31 -11.14 13.16
N LYS A 226 -2.75 -12.35 13.08
CA LYS A 226 -1.81 -12.77 12.04
C LYS A 226 -2.59 -12.98 10.75
N PHE A 227 -2.23 -12.28 9.68
CA PHE A 227 -2.93 -12.34 8.41
C PHE A 227 -2.01 -12.17 7.21
N LYS A 228 -2.46 -12.64 6.05
CA LYS A 228 -1.91 -12.31 4.74
C LYS A 228 -3.04 -11.75 3.90
N LEU A 229 -2.83 -10.60 3.27
CA LEU A 229 -3.71 -10.04 2.25
C LEU A 229 -2.97 -9.99 0.92
N GLU A 230 -3.64 -10.44 -0.13
CA GLU A 230 -3.15 -10.43 -1.51
C GLU A 230 -4.32 -10.04 -2.40
N GLU A 231 -4.29 -8.81 -2.92
CA GLU A 231 -5.41 -8.23 -3.67
C GLU A 231 -4.93 -7.69 -5.02
N SER A 232 -5.74 -7.91 -6.07
CA SER A 232 -5.46 -7.51 -7.45
C SER A 232 -6.58 -6.62 -7.97
N TYR A 233 -6.21 -5.48 -8.56
CA TYR A 233 -7.13 -4.44 -8.99
C TYR A 233 -6.87 -4.06 -10.45
N ASP A 234 -7.91 -3.98 -11.27
CA ASP A 234 -7.90 -3.20 -12.52
C ASP A 234 -8.46 -1.81 -12.22
N LEU A 235 -7.55 -0.86 -11.98
CA LEU A 235 -7.87 0.49 -11.55
C LEU A 235 -8.48 1.36 -12.66
N LYS A 236 -8.63 0.83 -13.88
CA LYS A 236 -9.19 1.58 -15.02
C LYS A 236 -10.55 2.20 -14.71
N SER A 237 -11.45 1.42 -14.12
CA SER A 237 -12.83 1.88 -13.87
C SER A 237 -12.90 2.92 -12.74
N ASP A 238 -12.10 2.74 -11.68
CA ASP A 238 -12.03 3.66 -10.55
C ASP A 238 -11.37 4.99 -10.95
N LEU A 239 -10.23 4.94 -11.64
CA LEU A 239 -9.54 6.13 -12.13
C LEU A 239 -10.41 6.93 -13.12
N ALA A 240 -11.14 6.24 -14.01
CA ALA A 240 -12.12 6.85 -14.89
C ALA A 240 -13.25 7.55 -14.11
N ALA A 241 -13.79 6.91 -13.06
CA ALA A 241 -14.80 7.50 -12.18
C ALA A 241 -14.26 8.72 -11.39
N MET A 242 -12.96 8.76 -11.09
CA MET A 242 -12.27 9.90 -10.48
C MET A 242 -11.86 11.00 -11.48
N GLY A 243 -12.23 10.87 -12.77
CA GLY A 243 -12.05 11.91 -13.79
C GLY A 243 -10.93 11.67 -14.81
N LEU A 244 -10.12 10.62 -14.66
CA LEU A 244 -9.06 10.27 -15.60
C LEU A 244 -9.65 9.52 -16.81
N LEU A 245 -10.47 10.19 -17.62
CA LEU A 245 -11.24 9.56 -18.71
C LEU A 245 -10.43 9.40 -20.01
N ASP A 246 -9.87 10.49 -20.53
CA ASP A 246 -9.37 10.54 -21.91
C ASP A 246 -8.16 9.62 -22.16
N VAL A 247 -7.35 9.32 -21.13
CA VAL A 247 -6.20 8.42 -21.24
C VAL A 247 -6.59 6.99 -21.62
N PHE A 248 -7.84 6.59 -21.32
CA PHE A 248 -8.39 5.26 -21.60
C PHE A 248 -9.16 5.18 -22.93
N ASP A 249 -9.34 6.31 -23.62
CA ASP A 249 -10.16 6.45 -24.83
C ASP A 249 -9.26 6.59 -26.08
N SER A 250 -9.33 5.60 -26.97
CA SER A 250 -8.50 5.55 -28.19
C SER A 250 -8.72 6.72 -29.16
N GLY A 251 -9.82 7.46 -29.03
CA GLY A 251 -10.13 8.63 -29.86
C GLY A 251 -9.76 9.97 -29.21
N LYS A 252 -9.33 9.98 -27.94
CA LYS A 252 -9.04 11.21 -27.17
C LYS A 252 -7.67 11.23 -26.48
N ALA A 253 -7.09 10.07 -26.19
CA ALA A 253 -5.80 9.98 -25.51
C ALA A 253 -4.69 10.70 -26.28
N ASP A 254 -4.13 11.76 -25.72
CA ASP A 254 -2.89 12.37 -26.24
C ASP A 254 -1.67 11.86 -25.49
N LEU A 255 -1.25 10.63 -25.82
CA LEU A 255 0.03 10.04 -25.40
C LEU A 255 1.15 10.27 -26.43
N SER A 256 1.05 11.32 -27.26
CA SER A 256 2.07 11.61 -28.28
C SER A 256 3.46 11.89 -27.69
N GLY A 257 3.53 12.36 -26.43
CA GLY A 257 4.79 12.47 -25.67
C GLY A 257 5.50 11.14 -25.37
N MET A 258 4.83 9.99 -25.57
CA MET A 258 5.43 8.65 -25.38
C MET A 258 5.94 8.03 -26.68
N SER A 259 5.27 8.23 -27.81
CA SER A 259 5.56 7.52 -29.09
C SER A 259 5.35 8.34 -30.36
N GLY A 260 4.90 9.59 -30.26
CA GLY A 260 4.44 10.40 -31.40
C GLY A 260 3.13 9.94 -32.05
N ALA A 261 2.66 8.72 -31.75
CA ALA A 261 1.40 8.19 -32.27
C ALA A 261 0.18 8.89 -31.64
N ARG A 262 -0.96 8.81 -32.34
CA ARG A 262 -2.24 9.45 -31.97
C ARG A 262 -3.34 8.46 -31.59
N ASP A 263 -3.05 7.18 -31.67
CA ASP A 263 -3.91 6.03 -31.34
C ASP A 263 -3.37 5.24 -30.13
N LEU A 264 -2.33 5.74 -29.46
CA LEU A 264 -1.80 5.16 -28.23
C LEU A 264 -2.65 5.63 -27.04
N PHE A 265 -3.33 4.68 -26.38
CA PHE A 265 -4.12 4.90 -25.17
C PHE A 265 -3.77 3.83 -24.12
N LEU A 266 -4.03 4.14 -22.85
CA LEU A 266 -3.86 3.22 -21.74
C LEU A 266 -5.00 2.19 -21.77
N SER A 267 -4.66 0.93 -22.00
CA SER A 267 -5.66 -0.14 -22.15
C SER A 267 -6.13 -0.67 -20.79
N ALA A 268 -5.22 -0.82 -19.83
CA ALA A 268 -5.48 -1.26 -18.46
C ALA A 268 -4.45 -0.70 -17.47
N VAL A 269 -4.82 -0.62 -16.18
CA VAL A 269 -3.93 -0.28 -15.06
C VAL A 269 -4.07 -1.35 -14.01
N VAL A 270 -3.08 -2.25 -13.92
CA VAL A 270 -3.16 -3.41 -13.05
C VAL A 270 -2.25 -3.20 -11.84
N HIS A 271 -2.87 -3.17 -10.66
CA HIS A 271 -2.19 -3.04 -9.38
C HIS A 271 -2.40 -4.30 -8.55
N LYS A 272 -1.32 -4.91 -8.03
CA LYS A 272 -1.42 -6.02 -7.08
C LYS A 272 -0.53 -5.78 -5.87
N ALA A 273 -1.13 -5.86 -4.69
CA ALA A 273 -0.48 -5.62 -3.42
C ALA A 273 -0.47 -6.89 -2.58
N PHE A 274 0.67 -7.17 -1.95
CA PHE A 274 0.86 -8.27 -1.01
C PHE A 274 1.35 -7.70 0.32
N VAL A 275 0.65 -8.01 1.42
CA VAL A 275 1.09 -7.71 2.78
C VAL A 275 0.88 -8.94 3.67
N GLU A 276 1.91 -9.28 4.44
CA GLU A 276 1.90 -10.38 5.40
C GLU A 276 2.26 -9.82 6.78
N VAL A 277 1.40 -10.07 7.76
CA VAL A 277 1.52 -9.66 9.16
C VAL A 277 1.64 -10.92 10.01
N ASN A 278 2.81 -11.09 10.62
CA ASN A 278 3.15 -12.22 11.46
C ASN A 278 4.03 -11.74 12.64
N GLU A 279 4.55 -12.68 13.41
CA GLU A 279 5.31 -12.49 14.64
C GLU A 279 6.78 -12.07 14.39
N GLU A 280 7.29 -12.22 13.16
CA GLU A 280 8.73 -12.48 12.94
C GLU A 280 9.72 -11.41 13.44
N GLY A 281 10.73 -11.95 14.12
CA GLY A 281 12.12 -11.53 14.04
C GLY A 281 12.95 -11.88 15.29
N THR A 282 14.20 -12.29 15.10
CA THR A 282 15.21 -12.55 16.16
C THR A 282 15.70 -11.23 16.81
N GLU A 283 16.30 -11.16 18.01
CA GLU A 283 16.00 -11.73 19.34
C GLU A 283 16.86 -10.94 20.37
N ALA A 284 16.32 -10.48 21.51
CA ALA A 284 17.10 -10.21 22.74
C ALA A 284 16.22 -9.85 23.96
N ALA A 285 16.71 -10.18 25.15
CA ALA A 285 16.03 -10.02 26.43
C ALA A 285 16.24 -8.66 27.12
N ALA A 286 15.27 -8.27 27.96
CA ALA A 286 15.55 -7.57 29.22
C ALA A 286 14.38 -7.75 30.21
N ALA A 287 14.45 -8.78 31.06
CA ALA A 287 13.58 -8.86 32.23
C ALA A 287 14.02 -7.81 33.27
N THR A 288 13.31 -6.68 33.35
CA THR A 288 13.55 -5.65 34.37
C THR A 288 12.66 -5.88 35.60
N ALA A 289 13.09 -6.79 36.48
CA ALA A 289 12.55 -6.87 37.83
C ALA A 289 13.10 -5.67 38.65
N GLY A 290 12.25 -4.68 38.97
CA GLY A 290 12.74 -3.44 39.57
C GLY A 290 11.67 -2.56 40.21
N ILE A 291 11.26 -2.93 41.43
CA ILE A 291 10.71 -2.06 42.50
C ILE A 291 9.51 -1.18 42.13
N ALA A 292 8.36 -1.52 42.69
CA ALA A 292 7.13 -0.74 42.58
C ALA A 292 7.27 0.71 43.13
N MET A 293 7.15 1.69 42.25
CA MET A 293 6.51 2.97 42.58
C MET A 293 5.07 2.91 42.10
N LEU A 294 4.11 3.08 43.02
CA LEU A 294 2.68 3.01 42.74
C LEU A 294 2.18 4.31 42.09
N CYS A 295 2.72 4.66 40.93
CA CYS A 295 2.02 5.52 39.98
C CYS A 295 1.00 4.64 39.25
N MET A 296 -0.22 5.13 39.05
CA MET A 296 -1.19 4.46 38.18
C MET A 296 -0.69 4.62 36.74
N ALA A 297 0.11 3.65 36.27
CA ALA A 297 0.39 3.51 34.85
C ALA A 297 -0.94 3.25 34.14
N ILE A 298 -1.30 4.13 33.21
CA ILE A 298 -2.47 3.92 32.36
C ILE A 298 -2.07 2.84 31.37
N GLU A 299 -2.61 1.64 31.58
CA GLU A 299 -2.46 0.52 30.66
C GLU A 299 -3.64 0.54 29.70
N GLU A 300 -3.36 0.52 28.40
CA GLU A 300 -4.38 0.60 27.35
C GLU A 300 -4.60 -0.79 26.73
N ASP A 301 -5.85 -1.16 26.43
CA ASP A 301 -6.17 -2.37 25.66
C ASP A 301 -6.43 -2.01 24.20
N PHE A 302 -5.66 -2.62 23.29
CA PHE A 302 -5.88 -2.54 21.85
C PHE A 302 -6.16 -3.94 21.30
N ASN A 303 -7.44 -4.28 21.16
CA ASN A 303 -7.90 -5.61 20.75
C ASN A 303 -8.52 -5.57 19.34
N ALA A 304 -7.71 -5.84 18.32
CA ALA A 304 -8.11 -5.81 16.91
C ALA A 304 -8.90 -7.07 16.49
N ASP A 305 -9.97 -7.38 17.21
CA ASP A 305 -10.82 -8.56 17.05
C ASP A 305 -12.05 -8.34 16.16
N HIS A 306 -12.08 -7.26 15.39
CA HIS A 306 -13.17 -6.84 14.50
C HIS A 306 -12.62 -5.89 13.42
N PRO A 307 -13.39 -5.47 12.40
CA PRO A 307 -12.82 -4.83 11.21
C PRO A 307 -12.12 -3.49 11.48
N PHE A 308 -10.87 -3.39 11.06
CA PHE A 308 -10.02 -2.20 11.21
C PHE A 308 -9.44 -1.73 9.87
N LEU A 309 -9.02 -0.46 9.81
CA LEU A 309 -8.08 -0.02 8.78
C LEU A 309 -6.66 -0.11 9.31
N PHE A 310 -5.73 -0.36 8.42
CA PHE A 310 -4.31 -0.18 8.68
C PHE A 310 -3.66 0.53 7.50
N PHE A 311 -2.55 1.20 7.76
CA PHE A 311 -1.69 1.72 6.72
C PHE A 311 -0.22 1.63 7.14
N ILE A 312 0.68 1.52 6.18
CA ILE A 312 2.13 1.48 6.41
C ILE A 312 2.70 2.80 5.94
N ARG A 313 3.29 3.56 6.86
CA ARG A 313 3.84 4.90 6.64
C ARG A 313 5.36 4.87 6.62
N HIS A 314 5.98 5.57 5.66
CA HIS A 314 7.40 5.95 5.72
C HIS A 314 7.56 7.24 6.51
N ASN A 315 7.96 7.11 7.77
CA ASN A 315 7.97 8.16 8.77
C ASN A 315 8.79 9.41 8.38
N PRO A 316 9.97 9.31 7.72
CA PRO A 316 10.71 10.49 7.27
C PRO A 316 9.95 11.36 6.25
N THR A 317 9.17 10.75 5.36
CA THR A 317 8.43 11.45 4.28
C THR A 317 6.94 11.61 4.55
N GLN A 318 6.43 10.99 5.63
CA GLN A 318 5.00 10.80 5.92
C GLN A 318 4.19 10.07 4.81
N SER A 319 4.85 9.51 3.80
CA SER A 319 4.21 8.83 2.67
C SER A 319 3.55 7.51 3.09
N ILE A 320 2.33 7.29 2.61
CA ILE A 320 1.59 6.05 2.79
C ILE A 320 2.03 5.07 1.68
N LEU A 321 2.60 3.93 2.07
CA LEU A 321 3.07 2.88 1.16
C LEU A 321 1.99 1.83 0.90
N PHE A 322 1.17 1.55 1.92
CA PHE A 322 0.02 0.65 1.86
C PHE A 322 -1.13 1.28 2.65
N LEU A 323 -2.35 1.13 2.16
CA LEU A 323 -3.59 1.40 2.87
C LEU A 323 -4.49 0.19 2.67
N GLY A 324 -5.04 -0.37 3.75
CA GLY A 324 -5.83 -1.60 3.71
C GLY A 324 -6.91 -1.66 4.77
N ARG A 325 -7.89 -2.51 4.53
CA ARG A 325 -8.96 -2.85 5.47
C ARG A 325 -8.90 -4.34 5.75
N TYR A 326 -8.70 -4.72 7.02
CA TYR A 326 -8.87 -6.10 7.43
C TYR A 326 -10.30 -6.28 7.93
N ALA A 327 -11.13 -6.96 7.16
CA ALA A 327 -12.55 -7.17 7.46
C ALA A 327 -12.94 -8.64 7.66
N SER A 328 -12.12 -9.59 7.21
CA SER A 328 -12.25 -11.03 7.43
C SER A 328 -10.88 -11.69 7.38
N PRO A 329 -10.64 -12.78 8.13
CA PRO A 329 -9.65 -13.79 7.78
C PRO A 329 -10.06 -14.58 6.52
#